data_AF-A0A1V6ET51-F1
#
_entry.id   AF-A0A1V6ET51-F1
#
_cell.length_a   1.000
_cell.length_b   1.000
_cell.length_c   1.000
_cell.angle_alpha   90.00
_cell.angle_beta   90.00
_cell.angle_gamma   90.00
#
_symmetry.space_group_name_H-M   'P 1'
#
loop_
_entity.id
_entity.type
_entity.pdbx_description
1 polymer ?
#
loop_
_entity_poly.entity_id
_entity_poly.type
_entity_poly.pdbx_seq_one_letter_code
_entity_poly.pdbx_strand_id
1 'polypeptide(L)'
;MIRPEVVLSFLRFQDWGLLLVMGGAVMVVVLVYQLAPRLMARPVLDDHFHRHPSSWNRDTALGAALFGVGWGLCGVCPGPAIAGLGTGNWDLLWALGGISLGALAHGLRAR
;
A
#
# COMPACT_ATOMS: atom_id res chain seq x y z
N MET A 1 2.73 11.15 -8.95
CA MET A 1 3.08 9.87 -8.27
C MET A 1 4.57 9.66 -8.00
N ILE A 2 5.52 10.18 -8.80
CA ILE A 2 6.97 9.92 -8.63
C ILE A 2 7.73 11.06 -7.92
N ARG A 3 7.06 12.18 -7.67
CA ARG A 3 7.65 13.38 -7.08
C ARG A 3 7.35 13.42 -5.57
N PRO A 4 8.35 13.36 -4.68
CA PRO A 4 8.15 13.41 -3.22
C PRO A 4 7.44 14.70 -2.77
N GLU A 5 7.53 15.78 -3.54
CA GLU A 5 6.82 17.05 -3.27
C GLU A 5 5.30 16.87 -3.15
N VAL A 6 4.70 15.91 -3.86
CA VAL A 6 3.25 15.66 -3.80
C VAL A 6 2.83 15.10 -2.45
N VAL A 7 3.67 14.26 -1.83
CA VAL A 7 3.41 13.70 -0.48
C VAL A 7 3.60 14.77 0.59
N LEU A 8 4.62 15.63 0.44
CA LEU A 8 4.86 16.77 1.32
C LEU A 8 3.75 17.83 1.24
N SER A 9 3.26 18.18 0.05
CA SER A 9 2.14 19.12 -0.11
C SER A 9 0.83 18.57 0.45
N PHE A 10 0.61 17.25 0.37
CA PHE A 10 -0.50 16.58 1.05
C PHE A 10 -0.38 16.68 2.58
N LEU A 11 0.78 16.35 3.16
CA LEU A 11 1.02 16.46 4.61
C LEU A 11 0.92 17.90 5.12
N ARG A 12 1.13 18.91 4.26
CA ARG A 12 0.97 20.34 4.57
C ARG A 12 -0.42 20.91 4.26
N PHE A 13 -1.40 20.06 3.91
CA PHE A 13 -2.78 20.45 3.55
C PHE A 13 -2.89 21.45 2.38
N GLN A 14 -1.85 21.56 1.56
CA GLN A 14 -1.85 22.44 0.37
C GLN A 14 -2.49 21.72 -0.83
N ASP A 15 -2.36 20.39 -0.90
CA ASP A 15 -2.88 19.57 -1.99
C ASP A 15 -3.68 18.36 -1.48
N TRP A 16 -4.95 18.29 -1.83
CA TRP A 16 -5.86 17.18 -1.49
C TRP A 16 -5.87 16.08 -2.56
N GLY A 17 -5.11 16.23 -3.64
CA GLY A 17 -5.10 15.30 -4.77
C GLY A 17 -4.71 13.87 -4.37
N LEU A 18 -3.77 13.72 -3.43
CA LEU A 18 -3.36 12.39 -2.97
C LEU A 18 -4.48 11.70 -2.16
N LEU A 19 -5.23 12.45 -1.36
CA LEU A 19 -6.39 11.96 -0.62
C LEU A 19 -7.49 11.52 -1.58
N LEU A 20 -7.76 12.31 -2.63
CA LEU A 20 -8.78 12.00 -3.63
C LEU A 20 -8.44 10.73 -4.40
N VAL A 21 -7.19 10.56 -4.81
CA VAL A 21 -6.75 9.38 -5.56
C VAL A 21 -6.74 8.13 -4.68
N MET A 22 -6.17 8.21 -3.48
CA MET A 22 -6.14 7.07 -2.56
C MET A 22 -7.55 6.71 -2.07
N GLY A 23 -8.33 7.71 -1.67
CA GLY A 23 -9.71 7.53 -1.23
C GLY A 23 -10.62 6.99 -2.34
N GLY A 24 -10.49 7.52 -3.56
CA GLY A 24 -11.22 7.03 -4.74
C GLY A 24 -10.84 5.58 -5.07
N ALA A 25 -9.55 5.25 -5.05
CA ALA A 25 -9.10 3.87 -5.26
C ALA A 25 -9.66 2.91 -4.21
N VAL A 26 -9.64 3.30 -2.92
CA VAL A 26 -10.23 2.50 -1.83
C VAL A 26 -11.73 2.32 -2.04
N MET A 27 -12.46 3.37 -2.39
CA MET A 27 -13.90 3.29 -2.66
C MET A 27 -14.23 2.34 -3.81
N VAL A 28 -13.47 2.40 -4.92
CA VAL A 28 -13.64 1.50 -6.06
C VAL A 28 -13.36 0.05 -5.64
N VAL A 29 -12.25 -0.20 -4.93
CA VAL A 29 -11.90 -1.55 -4.45
C VAL A 29 -12.98 -2.11 -3.53
N VAL A 30 -13.44 -1.31 -2.55
CA VAL A 30 -14.50 -1.71 -1.63
C VAL A 30 -15.79 -2.02 -2.39
N LEU A 31 -16.17 -1.16 -3.35
CA LEU A 31 -17.36 -1.38 -4.16
C LEU A 31 -17.24 -2.68 -4.96
N VAL A 32 -16.13 -2.90 -5.65
CA VAL A 32 -15.89 -4.12 -6.44
C VAL A 32 -15.91 -5.36 -5.56
N TYR A 33 -15.20 -5.37 -4.43
CA TYR A 33 -15.18 -6.54 -3.52
C TYR A 33 -16.53 -6.81 -2.85
N GLN A 34 -17.37 -5.80 -2.68
CA GLN A 34 -18.73 -5.97 -2.12
C GLN A 34 -19.76 -6.37 -3.20
N LEU A 35 -19.57 -5.90 -4.44
CA LEU A 35 -20.54 -6.06 -5.53
C LEU A 35 -20.25 -7.30 -6.38
N ALA A 36 -18.99 -7.64 -6.63
CA ALA A 36 -18.58 -8.82 -7.39
C ALA A 36 -19.15 -10.14 -6.84
N PRO A 37 -19.05 -10.45 -5.54
CA PRO A 37 -19.66 -11.67 -4.98
C PRO A 37 -21.18 -11.63 -4.89
N ARG A 38 -21.81 -10.45 -5.07
CA ARG A 38 -23.28 -10.30 -5.13
C ARG A 38 -23.83 -10.48 -6.54
N LEU A 39 -23.09 -10.02 -7.55
CA LEU A 39 -23.49 -10.17 -8.96
C LEU A 39 -23.04 -11.51 -9.55
N MET A 40 -21.91 -12.05 -9.10
CA MET A 40 -21.40 -13.33 -9.55
C MET A 40 -21.51 -14.35 -8.41
N ALA A 41 -22.36 -15.37 -8.60
CA ALA A 41 -22.48 -16.48 -7.66
C ALA A 41 -21.22 -17.37 -7.62
N ARG A 42 -20.38 -17.30 -8.66
CA ARG A 42 -19.17 -18.12 -8.83
C ARG A 42 -18.08 -17.29 -9.53
N PRO A 43 -16.82 -17.32 -9.06
CA PRO A 43 -15.69 -16.80 -9.82
C PRO A 43 -15.53 -17.55 -11.16
N VAL A 44 -14.89 -16.91 -12.15
CA VAL A 44 -14.66 -17.52 -13.48
C VAL A 44 -13.60 -18.65 -13.42
N LEU A 45 -12.69 -18.59 -12.43
CA LEU A 45 -11.54 -19.50 -12.29
C LEU A 45 -11.58 -20.38 -11.03
N ASP A 46 -12.60 -20.26 -10.17
CA ASP A 46 -12.66 -20.95 -8.88
C ASP A 46 -14.12 -21.17 -8.44
N ASP A 47 -14.35 -22.06 -7.48
CA ASP A 47 -15.69 -22.45 -7.02
C ASP A 47 -16.32 -21.43 -6.06
N HIS A 48 -15.50 -20.62 -5.38
CA HIS A 48 -15.97 -19.64 -4.40
C HIS A 48 -15.04 -18.43 -4.25
N PHE A 49 -15.61 -17.30 -3.85
CA PHE A 49 -14.81 -16.12 -3.49
C PHE A 49 -14.11 -16.36 -2.16
N HIS A 50 -12.81 -16.65 -2.20
CA HIS A 50 -11.98 -16.75 -1.01
C HIS A 50 -11.90 -15.41 -0.29
N ARG A 51 -12.29 -15.39 0.98
CA ARG A 51 -12.07 -14.28 1.89
C ARG A 51 -10.85 -14.61 2.74
N HIS A 52 -9.80 -13.79 2.67
CA HIS A 52 -8.67 -13.91 3.59
C HIS A 52 -8.94 -13.00 4.80
N PRO A 53 -9.42 -13.53 5.93
CA PRO A 53 -9.65 -12.70 7.11
C PRO A 53 -8.30 -12.20 7.63
N SER A 54 -8.06 -10.90 7.53
CA SER A 54 -6.96 -10.27 8.24
C SER A 54 -7.31 -10.26 9.72
N SER A 55 -6.55 -11.02 10.53
CA SER A 55 -6.70 -11.00 11.98
C SER A 55 -6.16 -9.68 12.52
N TRP A 56 -7.03 -8.95 13.23
CA TRP A 56 -6.63 -7.74 13.92
C TRP A 56 -5.91 -8.12 15.22
N ASN A 57 -4.59 -7.96 15.23
CA ASN A 57 -3.74 -8.21 16.40
C ASN A 57 -2.97 -6.95 16.80
N ARG A 58 -2.41 -6.93 18.02
CA ARG A 58 -1.54 -5.83 18.49
C ARG A 58 -0.35 -5.61 17.58
N ASP A 59 0.21 -6.68 17.04
CA ASP A 59 1.34 -6.64 16.10
C ASP A 59 0.95 -5.95 14.79
N THR A 60 -0.30 -6.11 14.33
CA THR A 60 -0.83 -5.42 13.15
C THR A 60 -0.88 -3.91 13.37
N ALA A 61 -1.30 -3.46 14.55
CA ALA A 61 -1.35 -2.03 14.89
C ALA A 61 0.06 -1.41 15.00
N LEU A 62 0.99 -2.10 15.67
CA LEU A 62 2.39 -1.70 15.77
C LEU A 62 3.08 -1.65 14.40
N GLY A 63 2.86 -2.67 13.57
CA GLY A 63 3.37 -2.74 12.21
C GLY A 63 2.82 -1.62 11.32
N ALA A 64 1.52 -1.33 11.41
CA ALA A 64 0.89 -0.24 10.67
C ALA A 64 1.44 1.13 11.08
N ALA A 65 1.67 1.37 12.38
CA ALA A 65 2.26 2.60 12.87
C ALA A 65 3.71 2.77 12.36
N LEU A 66 4.54 1.72 12.48
CA LEU A 66 5.93 1.75 12.01
C LEU A 66 6.00 1.96 10.50
N PHE A 67 5.14 1.26 9.73
CA PHE A 67 5.04 1.43 8.29
C PHE A 67 4.60 2.85 7.91
N GLY A 68 3.61 3.42 8.59
CA GLY A 68 3.15 4.79 8.37
C GLY A 68 4.23 5.83 8.63
N VAL A 69 5.00 5.69 9.71
CA VAL A 69 6.13 6.58 10.02
C VAL A 69 7.21 6.47 8.95
N GLY A 70 7.59 5.26 8.54
CA GLY A 70 8.56 5.05 7.47
C GLY A 70 8.11 5.65 6.13
N TRP A 71 6.83 5.47 5.79
CA TRP A 71 6.24 6.06 4.59
C TRP A 71 6.26 7.59 4.61
N GLY A 72 5.92 8.20 5.75
CA GLY A 72 5.97 9.66 5.92
C GLY A 72 7.38 10.23 5.84
N LEU A 73 8.39 9.52 6.37
CA LEU A 73 9.79 9.91 6.31
C LEU A 73 10.39 9.79 4.90
N CYS A 74 10.11 8.68 4.21
CA CYS A 74 10.62 8.45 2.86
C CYS A 74 9.87 9.27 1.80
N GLY A 75 8.62 9.64 2.04
CA GLY A 75 7.79 10.36 1.07
C GLY A 75 7.46 9.54 -0.19
N VAL A 76 7.70 8.22 -0.16
CA VAL A 76 7.46 7.31 -1.29
C VAL A 76 6.73 6.06 -0.81
N CYS A 77 5.65 5.70 -1.50
CA CYS A 77 4.93 4.44 -1.28
C CYS A 77 5.64 3.30 -2.05
N PRO A 78 5.57 2.03 -1.59
CA PRO A 78 6.14 0.89 -2.30
C PRO A 78 5.70 0.78 -3.77
N GLY A 79 4.43 1.10 -4.10
CA GLY A 79 3.93 1.05 -5.48
C GLY A 79 4.63 2.05 -6.40
N PRO A 80 4.61 3.36 -6.08
CA PRO A 80 5.40 4.37 -6.77
C PRO A 80 6.91 4.12 -6.76
N ALA A 81 7.45 3.49 -5.72
CA ALA A 81 8.86 3.13 -5.67
C ALA A 81 9.22 2.15 -6.79
N ILE A 82 8.39 1.12 -7.01
CA ILE A 82 8.60 0.15 -8.10
C ILE A 82 8.37 0.81 -9.46
N ALA A 83 7.31 1.62 -9.61
CA ALA A 83 7.05 2.33 -10.86
C ALA A 83 8.16 3.34 -11.21
N GLY A 84 8.73 4.00 -10.21
CA GLY A 84 9.80 4.98 -10.35
C GLY A 84 11.15 4.38 -10.75
N LEU A 85 11.43 3.12 -10.40
CA LEU A 85 12.57 2.39 -10.95
C LEU A 85 12.47 2.26 -12.48
N GLY A 86 11.26 2.06 -13.02
CA GLY A 86 11.01 2.02 -14.47
C GLY A 86 11.28 3.36 -15.17
N THR A 87 11.30 4.47 -14.42
CA THR A 87 11.61 5.81 -14.94
C THR A 87 13.09 6.20 -14.80
N GLY A 88 13.95 5.29 -14.33
CA GLY A 88 15.40 5.51 -14.19
C GLY A 88 15.82 6.23 -12.91
N ASN A 89 14.94 6.36 -11.92
CA ASN A 89 15.26 6.99 -10.65
C ASN A 89 15.88 5.98 -9.68
N TRP A 90 17.21 5.94 -9.62
CA TRP A 90 17.96 4.98 -8.80
C TRP A 90 17.93 5.27 -7.29
N ASP A 91 17.57 6.49 -6.87
CA ASP A 91 17.45 6.81 -5.43
C ASP A 91 16.32 6.01 -4.76
N LEU A 92 15.32 5.59 -5.54
CA LEU A 92 14.23 4.73 -5.07
C LEU A 92 14.71 3.31 -4.68
N LEU A 93 15.90 2.89 -5.12
CA LEU A 93 16.50 1.62 -4.67
C LEU A 93 16.80 1.63 -3.18
N TRP A 94 17.15 2.79 -2.59
CA TRP A 94 17.38 2.89 -1.14
C TRP A 94 16.10 2.65 -0.36
N ALA A 95 14.99 3.24 -0.80
CA ALA A 95 13.68 3.02 -0.19
C ALA A 95 13.23 1.56 -0.34
N LEU A 96 13.38 0.98 -1.54
CA LEU A 96 13.04 -0.43 -1.80
C LEU A 96 13.92 -1.40 -1.03
N GLY A 97 15.21 -1.12 -0.91
CA GLY A 97 16.16 -1.89 -0.12
C GLY A 97 15.78 -1.89 1.36
N GLY A 98 15.44 -0.72 1.91
CA GLY A 98 14.96 -0.59 3.29
C GLY A 98 13.66 -1.36 3.56
N ILE A 99 12.67 -1.25 2.66
CA ILE A 99 11.41 -2.01 2.77
C ILE A 99 11.67 -3.52 2.72
N SER A 100 12.51 -3.96 1.78
CA SER A 100 12.84 -5.38 1.58
C SER A 100 13.62 -5.95 2.76
N LEU A 101 14.60 -5.23 3.28
CA LEU A 101 15.37 -5.61 4.47
C LEU A 101 14.47 -5.67 5.71
N GLY A 102 13.58 -4.70 5.91
CA GLY A 102 12.62 -4.70 7.00
C GLY A 102 11.67 -5.91 6.94
N ALA A 103 11.16 -6.22 5.74
CA ALA A 103 10.31 -7.38 5.51
C ALA A 103 11.05 -8.70 5.75
N LEU A 104 12.30 -8.82 5.29
CA LEU A 104 13.15 -9.99 5.53
C LEU A 104 13.50 -10.15 7.00
N ALA A 105 13.88 -9.08 7.69
CA ALA A 105 14.20 -9.12 9.11
C ALA A 105 12.98 -9.54 9.95
N HIS A 106 11.80 -9.02 9.63
CA HIS A 106 10.56 -9.46 10.27
C HIS A 106 10.23 -10.92 9.92
N GLY A 107 10.40 -11.33 8.66
CA GLY A 107 10.14 -12.71 8.21
C GLY A 107 11.08 -13.74 8.85
N LEU A 108 12.33 -13.37 9.11
CA LEU A 108 13.30 -14.21 9.82
C LEU A 108 13.00 -14.30 11.32
N ARG A 109 12.41 -13.25 11.91
CA ARG A 109 12.09 -13.17 13.35
C ARG A 109 10.72 -13.74 13.71
N ALA A 110 9.83 -13.87 12.73
CA ALA A 110 8.50 -14.46 12.87
C ALA A 110 8.46 -15.97 12.53
N ARG A 111 9.60 -16.57 12.14
CA ARG A 111 9.81 -18.01 12.08
C ARG A 111 10.20 -18.56 13.45
#